data_AF-R9JPH0-F1
#
_entry.id   AF-R9JPH0-F1
#
_cell.length_a   1.000
_cell.length_b   1.000
_cell.length_c   1.000
_cell.angle_alpha   90.00
_cell.angle_beta   90.00
_cell.angle_gamma   90.00
#
_symmetry.space_group_name_H-M   'P 1'
#
loop_
_entity.id
_entity.type
_entity.pdbx_description
1 polymer ?
#
loop_
_entity_poly.entity_id
_entity_poly.type
_entity_poly.pdbx_seq_one_letter_code
_entity_poly.pdbx_strand_id
1 'polypeptide(L)'
;MLVTRIDESNIHLVMNTTKKSRKRDTEFLNALWQYVLCSKEVSRMIPFCKICHERGKFSFEGFGGIKKLGDELMYIPMSDNELYVVPEIIFHYFYVHKMLPVQKFKEAVLSGPKPES
;
A
#
# COMPACT_ATOMS: atom_id res chain seq x y z
N MET A 1 10.68 18.43 5.45
CA MET A 1 10.04 17.19 4.96
C MET A 1 8.53 17.40 4.90
N LEU A 2 7.96 17.36 3.69
CA LEU A 2 6.53 17.38 3.43
C LEU A 2 5.98 15.95 3.58
N VAL A 3 4.97 15.78 4.43
CA VAL A 3 4.39 14.47 4.74
C VAL A 3 2.92 14.45 4.30
N THR A 4 2.59 13.54 3.40
CA THR A 4 1.22 13.31 2.95
C THR A 4 0.71 12.01 3.56
N ARG A 5 -0.12 12.12 4.61
CA ARG A 5 -0.82 10.98 5.21
C ARG A 5 -2.01 10.60 4.36
N ILE A 6 -2.10 9.33 4.00
CA ILE A 6 -3.18 8.79 3.20
C ILE A 6 -4.23 8.18 4.12
N ASP A 7 -5.48 8.58 3.92
CA ASP A 7 -6.67 8.05 4.57
C ASP A 7 -7.81 7.92 3.54
N GLU A 8 -9.03 7.66 4.02
CA GLU A 8 -10.18 7.47 3.15
C GLU A 8 -10.57 8.71 2.34
N SER A 9 -10.31 9.92 2.87
CA SER A 9 -10.68 11.19 2.23
C SER A 9 -9.78 11.52 1.04
N ASN A 10 -8.53 11.05 1.05
CA ASN A 10 -7.53 11.40 0.05
C ASN A 10 -6.87 10.17 -0.63
N ILE A 11 -7.45 8.98 -0.49
CA ILE A 11 -6.97 7.75 -1.14
C ILE A 11 -6.82 7.86 -2.67
N HIS A 12 -7.56 8.79 -3.29
CA HIS A 12 -7.45 9.11 -4.72
C HIS A 12 -6.07 9.63 -5.14
N LEU A 13 -5.22 10.07 -4.20
CA LEU A 13 -3.85 10.49 -4.45
C LEU A 13 -2.91 9.31 -4.77
N VAL A 14 -3.23 8.12 -4.29
CA VAL A 14 -2.39 6.91 -4.48
C VAL A 14 -3.06 5.86 -5.35
N MET A 15 -4.39 5.87 -5.43
CA MET A 15 -5.16 4.84 -6.11
C MET A 15 -6.36 5.43 -6.85
N ASN A 16 -6.60 4.97 -8.07
CA ASN A 16 -7.83 5.25 -8.79
C ASN A 16 -8.99 4.42 -8.21
N THR A 17 -10.01 5.08 -7.67
CA THR A 17 -11.15 4.42 -7.01
C THR A 17 -12.22 3.91 -7.97
N THR A 18 -12.18 4.32 -9.24
CA THR A 18 -13.20 3.97 -10.25
C THR A 18 -12.67 3.05 -11.35
N LYS A 19 -11.35 3.00 -11.56
CA LYS A 19 -10.70 2.21 -12.59
C LYS A 19 -9.93 1.03 -12.00
N LYS A 20 -10.10 -0.12 -12.64
CA LYS A 20 -9.37 -1.36 -12.33
C LYS A 20 -8.55 -1.80 -13.53
N SER A 21 -7.40 -2.41 -13.26
CA SER A 21 -6.58 -3.04 -14.29
C SER A 21 -7.12 -4.43 -14.65
N ARG A 22 -7.02 -4.79 -15.93
CA ARG A 22 -7.27 -6.17 -16.39
C ARG A 22 -6.14 -7.11 -15.97
N LYS A 23 -4.89 -6.60 -16.00
CA LYS A 23 -3.66 -7.34 -15.70
C LYS A 23 -3.10 -6.93 -14.35
N ARG A 24 -2.50 -7.88 -13.65
CA ARG A 24 -1.78 -7.62 -12.41
C ARG A 24 -0.42 -6.97 -12.75
N ASP A 25 -0.11 -5.88 -12.05
CA ASP A 25 1.18 -5.20 -12.16
C ASP A 25 2.15 -5.80 -11.13
N THR A 26 2.77 -6.93 -11.50
CA THR A 26 3.58 -7.73 -10.58
C THR A 26 4.81 -6.97 -10.08
N GLU A 27 5.42 -6.15 -10.93
CA GLU A 27 6.59 -5.34 -10.55
C GLU A 27 6.22 -4.35 -9.45
N PHE A 28 5.15 -3.59 -9.66
CA PHE A 28 4.63 -2.66 -8.65
C PHE A 28 4.24 -3.37 -7.36
N LEU A 29 3.54 -4.51 -7.43
CA LEU A 29 3.14 -5.25 -6.23
C LEU A 29 4.33 -5.80 -5.45
N ASN A 30 5.34 -6.33 -6.13
CA ASN A 30 6.56 -6.81 -5.48
C ASN A 30 7.33 -5.68 -4.81
N ALA A 31 7.39 -4.51 -5.44
CA ALA A 31 8.00 -3.32 -4.84
C ALA A 31 7.18 -2.80 -3.65
N LEU A 32 5.86 -2.71 -3.77
CA LEU A 32 4.98 -2.28 -2.68
C LEU A 32 5.06 -3.24 -1.49
N TRP A 33 5.15 -4.54 -1.74
CA TRP A 33 5.25 -5.55 -0.69
C TRP A 33 6.48 -5.37 0.19
N GLN A 34 7.60 -4.88 -0.34
CA GLN A 34 8.78 -4.58 0.50
C GLN A 34 8.46 -3.50 1.54
N TYR A 35 7.66 -2.49 1.18
CA TYR A 35 7.17 -1.51 2.16
C TYR A 35 6.17 -2.11 3.15
N VAL A 36 5.35 -3.06 2.72
CA VAL A 36 4.45 -3.81 3.61
C VAL A 36 5.25 -4.62 4.61
N LEU A 37 6.35 -5.27 4.24
CA LEU A 37 7.15 -6.04 5.20
C LEU A 37 7.72 -5.17 6.33
N CYS A 38 8.04 -3.92 6.04
CA CYS A 38 8.64 -2.96 6.97
C CYS A 38 7.65 -1.92 7.52
N SER A 39 6.33 -2.13 7.36
CA SER A 39 5.32 -1.23 7.93
C SER A 39 5.40 -1.22 9.46
N LYS A 40 5.01 -0.08 10.05
CA LYS A 40 5.08 0.12 11.50
C LYS A 40 3.68 0.07 12.09
N GLU A 41 3.54 -0.71 13.15
CA GLU A 41 2.30 -0.79 13.93
C GLU A 41 1.96 0.56 14.55
N VAL A 42 0.73 1.02 14.31
CA VAL A 42 0.21 2.27 14.88
C VAL A 42 -0.94 1.98 15.83
N SER A 43 -1.72 0.92 15.57
CA SER A 43 -2.73 0.43 16.49
C SER A 43 -3.02 -1.06 16.26
N ARG A 44 -3.77 -1.66 17.19
CA ARG A 44 -4.30 -3.03 17.05
C ARG A 44 -5.66 -3.07 16.32
N MET A 45 -6.06 -2.00 15.65
CA MET A 45 -7.31 -2.00 14.91
C MET A 45 -7.26 -2.96 13.74
N ILE A 46 -8.42 -3.52 13.44
CA ILE A 46 -8.57 -4.50 12.38
C ILE A 46 -8.94 -3.74 11.10
N PRO A 47 -8.12 -3.83 10.04
CA PRO A 47 -8.37 -3.10 8.81
C PRO A 47 -9.66 -3.61 8.13
N PHE A 48 -10.38 -2.69 7.48
CA PHE A 48 -11.65 -2.95 6.82
C PHE A 48 -11.56 -2.68 5.32
N CYS A 49 -11.96 -3.66 4.50
CA CYS A 49 -12.07 -3.46 3.06
C CYS A 49 -13.50 -3.04 2.68
N LYS A 50 -13.63 -1.88 2.05
CA LYS A 50 -14.92 -1.34 1.59
C LYS A 50 -15.55 -2.13 0.43
N ILE A 51 -14.75 -2.89 -0.32
CA ILE A 51 -15.20 -3.67 -1.47
C ILE A 51 -15.62 -5.08 -1.05
N CYS A 52 -14.86 -5.73 -0.17
CA CYS A 52 -15.22 -7.03 0.38
C CYS A 52 -16.31 -6.95 1.46
N HIS A 53 -16.45 -5.80 2.11
CA HIS A 53 -17.23 -5.63 3.34
C HIS A 53 -16.75 -6.54 4.50
N GLU A 54 -15.45 -6.80 4.58
CA GLU A 54 -14.83 -7.69 5.56
C GLU A 54 -13.75 -7.00 6.40
N ARG A 55 -13.53 -7.52 7.61
CA ARG A 55 -12.46 -7.09 8.54
C ARG A 55 -11.42 -8.21 8.73
N GLY A 56 -10.14 -7.85 8.72
CA GLY A 56 -9.08 -8.60 9.42
C GLY A 56 -8.63 -9.94 8.88
N LYS A 57 -9.03 -10.30 7.66
CA LYS A 57 -8.64 -11.55 6.99
C LYS A 57 -7.78 -11.32 5.76
N PHE A 58 -6.85 -10.36 5.83
CA PHE A 58 -5.99 -10.01 4.72
C PHE A 58 -4.58 -10.58 4.94
N SER A 59 -4.41 -11.86 4.66
CA SER A 59 -3.09 -12.52 4.69
C SER A 59 -2.56 -12.69 3.29
N PHE A 60 -1.30 -12.33 3.08
CA PHE A 60 -0.63 -12.43 1.79
C PHE A 60 0.74 -13.07 1.94
N GLU A 61 1.15 -13.75 0.88
CA GLU A 61 2.46 -14.37 0.77
C GLU A 61 3.31 -13.59 -0.24
N GLY A 62 4.57 -13.34 0.12
CA GLY A 62 5.53 -12.68 -0.74
C GLY A 62 6.96 -12.79 -0.19
N PHE A 63 7.94 -12.93 -1.08
CA PHE A 63 9.36 -13.10 -0.73
C PHE A 63 9.63 -14.23 0.29
N GLY A 64 8.86 -15.32 0.22
CA GLY A 64 9.05 -16.50 1.08
C GLY A 64 8.45 -16.38 2.49
N GLY A 65 7.66 -15.33 2.77
CA GLY A 65 6.97 -15.16 4.05
C GLY A 65 5.47 -14.88 3.88
N ILE A 66 4.70 -15.20 4.92
CA ILE A 66 3.27 -14.84 5.03
C ILE A 66 3.17 -13.68 6.02
N LYS A 67 2.56 -12.56 5.59
CA LYS A 67 2.22 -11.43 6.47
C LYS A 67 0.72 -11.20 6.46
N LYS A 68 0.17 -10.99 7.65
CA LYS A 68 -1.21 -10.54 7.86
C LYS A 68 -1.20 -9.02 7.92
N LEU A 69 -2.02 -8.38 7.10
CA LEU A 69 -2.24 -6.93 7.16
C LEU A 69 -3.10 -6.60 8.40
N GLY A 70 -2.58 -5.74 9.26
CA GLY A 70 -3.22 -5.01 10.34
C GLY A 70 -3.41 -3.51 10.01
N ASP A 71 -3.38 -2.69 11.06
CA ASP A 71 -3.48 -1.22 10.99
C ASP A 71 -2.08 -0.58 11.08
N GLU A 72 -1.19 -1.07 10.22
CA GLU A 72 0.18 -0.59 10.11
C GLU A 72 0.31 0.45 9.00
N LEU A 73 1.30 1.34 9.15
CA LEU A 73 1.61 2.37 8.15
C LEU A 73 2.91 2.04 7.42
N MET A 74 2.85 2.14 6.10
CA MET A 74 3.99 2.15 5.19
C MET A 74 4.50 3.58 5.01
N TYR A 75 5.81 3.73 4.93
CA TYR A 75 6.49 5.00 4.71
C TYR A 75 7.17 4.93 3.33
N ILE A 76 6.64 5.66 2.35
CA ILE A 76 7.05 5.58 0.95
C ILE A 76 7.63 6.94 0.53
N PRO A 77 8.97 7.06 0.44
CA PRO A 77 9.61 8.30 0.02
C PRO A 77 9.33 8.59 -1.46
N MET A 78 8.97 9.83 -1.77
CA MET A 78 8.82 10.31 -3.15
C MET A 78 10.04 11.08 -3.64
N SER A 79 10.71 11.78 -2.73
CA SER A 79 11.94 12.54 -2.96
C SER A 79 12.64 12.74 -1.60
N ASP A 80 13.80 13.38 -1.60
CA ASP A 80 14.56 13.68 -0.37
C ASP A 80 13.76 14.45 0.68
N ASN A 81 12.71 15.17 0.24
CA ASN A 81 11.90 16.02 1.10
C ASN A 81 10.40 15.69 1.08
N GLU A 82 9.95 14.67 0.34
CA GLU A 82 8.54 14.29 0.25
C GLU A 82 8.31 12.83 0.64
N LEU A 83 7.27 12.57 1.44
CA LEU A 83 6.97 11.25 2.00
C LEU A 83 5.46 10.99 1.98
N TYR A 84 5.06 9.83 1.45
CA TYR A 84 3.74 9.27 1.73
C TYR A 84 3.77 8.42 2.99
N VAL A 85 2.73 8.56 3.81
CA VAL A 85 2.44 7.66 4.92
C VAL A 85 1.13 6.96 4.60
N VAL A 86 1.17 5.66 4.37
CA VAL A 86 0.09 4.91 3.69
C VAL A 86 -0.34 3.71 4.51
N PRO A 87 -1.65 3.49 4.74
CA PRO A 87 -2.13 2.27 5.39
C PRO A 87 -1.75 1.02 4.58
N GLU A 88 -1.22 -0.01 5.24
CA GLU A 88 -0.79 -1.23 4.53
C GLU A 88 -1.94 -1.96 3.84
N ILE A 89 -3.19 -1.79 4.30
CA ILE A 89 -4.39 -2.34 3.64
C ILE A 89 -4.50 -1.90 2.18
N ILE A 90 -3.86 -0.81 1.77
CA ILE A 90 -3.78 -0.41 0.36
C ILE A 90 -3.20 -1.53 -0.53
N PHE A 91 -2.30 -2.36 -0.01
CA PHE A 91 -1.81 -3.54 -0.72
C PHE A 91 -2.95 -4.49 -1.11
N HIS A 92 -3.91 -4.75 -0.23
CA HIS A 92 -5.08 -5.58 -0.53
C HIS A 92 -5.88 -5.03 -1.71
N TYR A 93 -6.08 -3.72 -1.79
CA TYR A 93 -6.81 -3.08 -2.90
C TYR A 93 -6.08 -3.27 -4.24
N PHE A 94 -4.76 -3.14 -4.26
CA PHE A 94 -3.99 -3.38 -5.48
C PHE A 94 -3.92 -4.87 -5.85
N TYR A 95 -3.72 -5.75 -4.88
CA TYR A 95 -3.51 -7.17 -5.11
C TYR A 95 -4.81 -7.92 -5.46
N VAL A 96 -5.86 -7.72 -4.66
CA VAL A 96 -7.14 -8.43 -4.76
C VAL A 96 -8.08 -7.73 -5.74
N HIS A 97 -8.23 -6.41 -5.61
CA HIS A 97 -9.19 -5.64 -6.40
C HIS A 97 -8.62 -5.07 -7.70
N LYS A 98 -7.32 -5.25 -7.95
CA LYS A 98 -6.61 -4.79 -9.15
C LYS A 98 -6.84 -3.29 -9.40
N MET A 99 -6.95 -2.51 -8.34
CA MET A 99 -7.11 -1.06 -8.48
C MET A 99 -5.87 -0.49 -9.18
N LEU A 100 -6.04 0.60 -9.93
CA LEU A 100 -4.91 1.22 -10.61
C LEU A 100 -4.19 2.20 -9.66
N PRO A 101 -2.87 2.09 -9.46
CA PRO A 101 -2.15 3.11 -8.75
C PRO A 101 -2.14 4.42 -9.56
N VAL A 102 -2.14 5.55 -8.86
CA VAL A 102 -1.82 6.84 -9.49
C VAL A 102 -0.37 6.83 -9.92
N GLN A 103 -0.07 7.41 -11.09
CA GLN A 103 1.26 7.35 -11.69
C GLN A 103 2.38 7.84 -10.75
N LYS A 104 2.19 9.01 -10.10
CA LYS A 104 3.16 9.55 -9.13
C LYS A 104 3.42 8.58 -7.96
N PHE A 105 2.38 7.92 -7.45
CA PHE A 105 2.52 6.95 -6.37
C PHE A 105 3.23 5.67 -6.84
N LYS A 106 2.88 5.18 -8.04
CA LYS A 106 3.55 4.03 -8.65
C LYS A 106 5.04 4.28 -8.82
N GLU A 107 5.41 5.45 -9.35
CA GLU A 107 6.81 5.86 -9.50
C GLU A 107 7.52 5.88 -8.16
N ALA A 108 6.96 6.52 -7.13
CA ALA A 108 7.54 6.55 -5.79
C ALA A 108 7.77 5.13 -5.22
N VAL A 109 6.82 4.21 -5.41
CA VAL A 109 6.96 2.82 -4.98
C VAL A 109 8.05 2.09 -5.76
N LEU A 110 8.21 2.35 -7.05
CA LEU A 110 9.20 1.66 -7.89
C LEU A 110 10.60 2.23 -7.69
N SER A 111 10.78 3.55 -7.85
CA SER A 111 12.08 4.22 -7.86
C SER A 111 12.55 4.69 -6.48
N GLY A 112 11.65 4.83 -5.51
CA GLY A 112 12.00 5.30 -4.18
C GLY A 112 12.96 4.33 -3.46
N PRO A 113 13.76 4.82 -2.50
CA PRO A 113 14.58 3.96 -1.66
C PRO A 113 13.70 2.93 -0.98
N LYS A 114 14.15 1.67 -0.99
CA LYS A 114 13.47 0.57 -0.34
C LYS A 114 13.87 0.52 1.13
N PRO A 115 12.97 0.13 2.03
CA PRO A 115 13.34 -0.08 3.43
C PRO A 115 14.43 -1.14 3.49
N GLU A 116 15.46 -0.91 4.32
CA GLU A 116 16.40 -1.96 4.68
C GLU A 116 15.68 -2.96 5.59
N SER A 117 15.84 -4.25 5.30
CA SER A 117 15.23 -5.35 6.05
C SER A 117 15.89 -5.57 7.41
#